data_AF-A0A2H9L282-F1
#
_entry.id   AF-A0A2H9L282-F1
#
_cell.length_a   1.000
_cell.length_b   1.000
_cell.length_c   1.000
_cell.angle_alpha   90.00
_cell.angle_beta   90.00
_cell.angle_gamma   90.00
#
_symmetry.space_group_name_H-M   'P 1'
#
loop_
_entity.id
_entity.type
_entity.pdbx_description
1 polymer ?
#
loop_
_entity_poly.entity_id
_entity_poly.type
_entity_poly.pdbx_seq_one_letter_code
_entity_poly.pdbx_strand_id
1 'polypeptide(L)'
;MGRKRKERTSITGTAGGGCVRVALGSDHAGLELKNKILAFLKKKHETRDYGTHGADSVDYPDYALRACEAVVSGAADAGILVCGTGVGMSVAANKIKGVRAALCASSETAKQSREHIDANVLVLASSVKKPEKIVGVFLSTPFSRAERHVRRLCKVAELETPSRISSLRAREVLDSRGTPTVEAEAWAGQWRALALAPSGASTGAHEALELRDGGRRYFGKGVAKAVRNVNTIISPSLHGKNVNARALDSIMLSVDGTPNKQRLGANATTASSMALWRLQSLVEGKALYALLGDGRNMPCPAANLINGGMHAGNDLDFQEYLVLPVGAKTFAEATEIVSETYHSLKKILEKKYGKSATNVGDEGGFAPPLKDAELPLELISKALEEAGHAKKAKLGLDCASTRLLKGKAYVVEGKKYAPGALVDYYSSLAKTFPLVYLEDPFAEDAFGDFASVTKTLGSRVSIVGDDLLVTNAARIKTAIACGACNALLLKPNQIGTVSEALEAARLAKEAGWKVVVSHRSGETDDSFISDLAVGIGAEYAKIGAPARGERTSKYNRLLRIEDGLRG
;
A
#
# COMPACT_ATOMS: atom_id res chain seq x y z
N MET A 1 14.27 -15.68 7.17
CA MET A 1 15.31 -15.60 6.11
C MET A 1 14.61 -15.62 4.75
N GLY A 2 14.31 -14.43 4.21
CA GLY A 2 13.52 -14.28 2.99
C GLY A 2 14.29 -14.65 1.73
N ARG A 3 13.78 -15.63 0.97
CA ARG A 3 14.23 -15.86 -0.41
C ARG A 3 13.83 -14.64 -1.24
N LYS A 4 14.80 -13.79 -1.59
CA LYS A 4 14.69 -12.83 -2.70
C LYS A 4 13.99 -13.56 -3.86
N ARG A 5 12.87 -13.03 -4.39
CA ARG A 5 12.41 -13.40 -5.73
C ARG A 5 13.53 -12.95 -6.67
N LYS A 6 14.46 -13.86 -6.96
CA LYS A 6 15.44 -13.70 -8.02
C LYS A 6 14.64 -13.27 -9.25
N GLU A 7 15.05 -12.19 -9.93
CA GLU A 7 14.75 -12.05 -11.34
C GLU A 7 14.97 -13.43 -11.97
N ARG A 8 13.97 -13.96 -12.70
CA ARG A 8 14.09 -15.28 -13.32
C ARG A 8 15.32 -15.23 -14.21
N THR A 9 16.43 -15.80 -13.74
CA THR A 9 17.59 -16.11 -14.56
C THR A 9 17.04 -16.97 -15.68
N SER A 10 17.18 -16.52 -16.92
CA SER A 10 17.04 -17.41 -18.07
C SER A 10 17.81 -18.70 -17.78
N ILE A 11 17.33 -19.85 -18.28
CA ILE A 11 17.98 -21.17 -18.11
C ILE A 11 19.51 -21.07 -18.26
N THR A 12 19.95 -20.16 -19.13
CA THR A 12 21.32 -19.67 -19.27
C THR A 12 21.60 -18.45 -18.37
N GLY A 13 21.80 -18.67 -17.07
CA GLY A 13 22.25 -17.63 -16.13
C GLY A 13 23.77 -17.38 -16.17
N THR A 14 24.51 -18.13 -16.99
CA THR A 14 25.94 -17.97 -17.19
C THR A 14 26.27 -18.15 -18.68
N ALA A 15 27.01 -17.20 -19.24
CA ALA A 15 27.65 -17.38 -20.53
C ALA A 15 28.69 -18.49 -20.38
N GLY A 16 28.31 -19.73 -20.72
CA GLY A 16 29.20 -20.90 -20.72
C GLY A 16 28.59 -22.13 -20.04
N GLY A 17 27.85 -22.94 -20.81
CA GLY A 17 27.69 -24.40 -20.65
C GLY A 17 27.60 -25.02 -19.24
N GLY A 18 27.02 -24.33 -18.25
CA GLY A 18 26.99 -24.78 -16.86
C GLY A 18 26.01 -25.92 -16.59
N CYS A 19 26.18 -26.59 -15.44
CA CYS A 19 25.22 -27.55 -14.89
C CYS A 19 23.87 -26.86 -14.66
N VAL A 20 22.77 -27.54 -15.00
CA VAL A 20 21.38 -27.01 -14.96
C VAL A 20 20.55 -27.98 -14.13
N ARG A 21 19.61 -27.48 -13.32
CA ARG A 21 18.66 -28.33 -12.59
C ARG A 21 17.47 -28.66 -13.49
N VAL A 22 17.25 -29.94 -13.76
CA VAL A 22 16.24 -30.41 -14.71
C VAL A 22 15.19 -31.25 -13.99
N ALA A 23 13.92 -30.90 -14.17
CA ALA A 23 12.79 -31.73 -13.78
C ALA A 23 12.33 -32.57 -14.98
N LEU A 24 12.46 -33.89 -14.89
CA LEU A 24 12.12 -34.82 -15.96
C LEU A 24 10.84 -35.60 -15.60
N GLY A 25 9.79 -35.52 -16.42
CA GLY A 25 8.53 -36.23 -16.20
C GLY A 25 8.13 -37.06 -17.41
N SER A 26 7.49 -38.21 -17.19
CA SER A 26 6.84 -38.99 -18.24
C SER A 26 5.65 -39.79 -17.73
N ASP A 27 4.71 -40.06 -18.63
CA ASP A 27 3.77 -41.17 -18.43
C ASP A 27 4.42 -42.51 -18.84
N HIS A 28 3.62 -43.58 -18.82
CA HIS A 28 4.02 -44.93 -19.17
C HIS A 28 4.49 -45.06 -20.62
N ALA A 29 3.82 -44.38 -21.55
CA ALA A 29 4.19 -44.38 -22.97
C ALA A 29 5.54 -43.68 -23.24
N GLY A 30 5.94 -42.74 -22.38
CA GLY A 30 7.23 -42.05 -22.45
C GLY A 30 8.38 -42.70 -21.67
N LEU A 31 8.14 -43.77 -20.91
CA LEU A 31 9.07 -44.31 -19.91
C LEU A 31 10.45 -44.67 -20.49
N GLU A 32 10.48 -45.38 -21.63
CA GLU A 32 11.74 -45.81 -22.25
C GLU A 32 12.60 -44.61 -22.68
N LEU A 33 11.99 -43.65 -23.38
CA LEU A 33 12.66 -42.45 -23.84
C LEU A 33 13.10 -41.56 -22.66
N LYS A 34 12.28 -41.47 -21.62
CA LYS A 34 12.62 -40.78 -20.36
C LYS A 34 13.89 -41.38 -19.74
N ASN A 35 13.97 -42.71 -19.61
CA ASN A 35 15.15 -43.37 -19.01
C ASN A 35 16.43 -43.08 -19.81
N LYS A 36 16.33 -43.07 -21.14
CA LYS A 36 17.45 -42.69 -22.03
C LYS A 36 17.88 -41.23 -21.82
N ILE A 37 16.92 -40.31 -21.72
CA ILE A 37 17.19 -38.89 -21.43
C ILE A 37 17.80 -38.72 -20.03
N LEU A 38 17.29 -39.43 -19.02
CA LEU A 38 17.79 -39.39 -17.65
C LEU A 38 19.26 -39.81 -17.58
N ALA A 39 19.64 -40.88 -18.29
CA ALA A 39 21.03 -41.33 -18.38
C ALA A 39 21.95 -40.32 -19.08
N PHE A 40 21.45 -39.59 -20.08
CA PHE A 40 22.17 -38.50 -20.72
C PHE A 40 22.36 -37.30 -19.79
N LEU A 41 21.29 -36.85 -19.13
CA LEU A 41 21.30 -35.66 -18.27
C LEU A 41 22.20 -35.84 -17.05
N LYS A 42 22.16 -37.02 -16.40
CA LYS A 42 22.97 -37.32 -15.20
C LYS A 42 24.49 -37.16 -15.42
N LYS A 43 24.96 -37.12 -16.67
CA LYS A 43 26.38 -36.88 -16.99
C LYS A 43 26.82 -35.42 -16.74
N LYS A 44 25.90 -34.45 -16.80
CA LYS A 44 26.24 -33.01 -16.81
C LYS A 44 25.25 -32.09 -16.07
N HIS A 45 24.09 -32.60 -15.64
CA HIS A 45 23.00 -31.80 -15.08
C HIS A 45 22.44 -32.45 -13.81
N GLU A 46 22.07 -31.63 -12.82
CA GLU A 46 21.33 -32.09 -11.64
C GLU A 46 19.90 -32.42 -12.08
N THR A 47 19.52 -33.70 -12.05
CA THR A 47 18.24 -34.14 -12.62
C THR A 47 17.39 -34.81 -11.56
N ARG A 48 16.13 -34.39 -11.46
CA ARG A 48 15.10 -35.05 -10.63
C ARG A 48 14.07 -35.70 -11.54
N ASP A 49 13.85 -36.99 -11.33
CA ASP A 49 12.83 -37.78 -12.03
C ASP A 49 11.50 -37.65 -11.29
N TYR A 50 10.53 -37.06 -11.96
CA TYR A 50 9.15 -36.89 -11.54
C TYR A 50 8.19 -37.78 -12.35
N GLY A 51 8.71 -38.63 -13.25
CA GLY A 51 7.93 -39.50 -14.13
C GLY A 51 7.50 -40.82 -13.48
N THR A 52 6.75 -41.63 -14.22
CA THR A 52 6.44 -43.01 -13.77
C THR A 52 7.70 -43.88 -13.75
N HIS A 53 7.67 -44.93 -12.93
CA HIS A 53 8.71 -45.96 -12.83
C HIS A 53 8.24 -47.33 -13.34
N GLY A 54 6.94 -47.49 -13.62
CA GLY A 54 6.31 -48.72 -14.08
C GLY A 54 5.68 -48.58 -15.46
N ALA A 55 5.44 -49.72 -16.11
CA ALA A 55 4.80 -49.80 -17.43
C ALA A 55 3.27 -49.69 -17.39
N ASP A 56 2.69 -49.71 -16.19
CA ASP A 56 1.25 -49.60 -16.00
C ASP A 56 0.72 -48.28 -16.55
N SER A 57 -0.47 -48.33 -17.16
CA SER A 57 -1.12 -47.15 -17.68
C SER A 57 -1.36 -46.13 -16.57
N VAL A 58 -0.95 -44.89 -16.82
CA VAL A 58 -1.06 -43.75 -15.89
C VAL A 58 -1.39 -42.48 -16.66
N ASP A 59 -1.99 -41.51 -15.95
CA ASP A 59 -2.45 -40.26 -16.53
C ASP A 59 -1.32 -39.22 -16.61
N TYR A 60 -1.02 -38.79 -17.84
CA TYR A 60 0.06 -37.83 -18.10
C TYR A 60 -0.06 -36.46 -17.40
N PRO A 61 -1.26 -35.89 -17.09
CA PRO A 61 -1.35 -34.58 -16.42
C PRO A 61 -0.67 -34.56 -15.06
N ASP A 62 -0.72 -35.65 -14.29
CA ASP A 62 -0.13 -35.71 -12.95
C ASP A 62 1.39 -35.55 -12.98
N TYR A 63 2.04 -36.20 -13.95
CA TYR A 63 3.48 -36.13 -14.15
C TYR A 63 3.91 -34.80 -14.77
N ALA A 64 3.08 -34.23 -15.65
CA ALA A 64 3.30 -32.89 -16.18
C ALA A 64 3.24 -31.84 -15.06
N LEU A 65 2.26 -31.94 -14.16
CA LEU A 65 2.09 -31.03 -13.02
C LEU A 65 3.32 -31.05 -12.10
N ARG A 66 3.73 -32.22 -11.61
CA ARG A 66 4.86 -32.37 -10.68
C ARG A 66 6.16 -31.77 -11.21
N ALA A 67 6.50 -32.06 -12.48
CA ALA A 67 7.72 -31.54 -13.09
C ALA A 67 7.62 -30.02 -13.36
N CYS A 68 6.45 -29.53 -13.79
CA CYS A 68 6.23 -28.11 -14.02
C CYS A 68 6.23 -27.28 -12.74
N GLU A 69 5.68 -27.81 -11.63
CA GLU A 69 5.72 -27.20 -10.29
C GLU A 69 7.16 -26.96 -9.84
N ALA A 70 8.06 -27.93 -10.09
CA ALA A 70 9.47 -27.77 -9.81
C ALA A 70 10.10 -26.61 -10.61
N VAL A 71 9.69 -26.42 -11.88
CA VAL A 71 10.16 -25.30 -12.72
C VAL A 71 9.60 -23.97 -12.22
N VAL A 72 8.29 -23.85 -11.97
CA VAL A 72 7.69 -22.56 -11.59
C VAL A 72 8.08 -22.12 -10.18
N SER A 73 8.33 -23.05 -9.27
CA SER A 73 8.85 -22.79 -7.91
C SER A 73 10.34 -22.46 -7.87
N GLY A 74 11.07 -22.68 -8.97
CA GLY A 74 12.52 -22.48 -9.05
C GLY A 74 13.35 -23.63 -8.43
N ALA A 75 12.72 -24.76 -8.09
CA ALA A 75 13.41 -25.98 -7.69
C ALA A 75 14.19 -26.61 -8.85
N ALA A 76 13.69 -26.44 -10.08
CA ALA A 76 14.37 -26.75 -11.33
C ALA A 76 14.47 -25.49 -12.21
N ASP A 77 15.49 -25.43 -13.05
CA ASP A 77 15.72 -24.36 -14.02
C ASP A 77 14.98 -24.64 -15.33
N ALA A 78 14.80 -25.92 -15.68
CA ALA A 78 14.12 -26.37 -16.89
C ALA A 78 13.30 -27.65 -16.66
N GLY A 79 12.23 -27.82 -17.42
CA GLY A 79 11.44 -29.06 -17.45
C GLY A 79 11.62 -29.83 -18.74
N ILE A 80 11.58 -31.16 -18.67
CA ILE A 80 11.49 -32.05 -19.84
C ILE A 80 10.35 -33.02 -19.59
N LEU A 81 9.42 -33.10 -20.52
CA LEU A 81 8.24 -33.95 -20.46
C LEU A 81 8.22 -34.91 -21.64
N VAL A 82 7.84 -36.15 -21.39
CA VAL A 82 7.74 -37.18 -22.42
C VAL A 82 6.42 -37.95 -22.30
N CYS A 83 5.66 -38.03 -23.39
CA CYS A 83 4.55 -38.97 -23.50
C CYS A 83 4.45 -39.54 -24.92
N GLY A 84 3.46 -40.39 -25.20
CA GLY A 84 3.29 -41.04 -26.50
C GLY A 84 3.44 -40.07 -27.69
N THR A 85 2.56 -39.07 -27.80
CA THR A 85 2.62 -38.06 -28.88
C THR A 85 3.25 -36.73 -28.45
N GLY A 86 3.44 -36.52 -27.15
CA GLY A 86 3.80 -35.22 -26.58
C GLY A 86 2.67 -34.18 -26.57
N VAL A 87 1.58 -34.39 -27.32
CA VAL A 87 0.48 -33.41 -27.47
C VAL A 87 -0.24 -33.19 -26.14
N GLY A 88 -0.74 -34.26 -25.52
CA GLY A 88 -1.47 -34.17 -24.25
C GLY A 88 -0.64 -33.50 -23.15
N MET A 89 0.60 -33.93 -22.95
CA MET A 89 1.50 -33.31 -21.98
C MET A 89 1.77 -31.84 -22.28
N SER A 90 1.90 -31.46 -23.55
CA SER A 90 2.08 -30.05 -23.90
C SER A 90 0.86 -29.19 -23.58
N VAL A 91 -0.36 -29.74 -23.76
CA VAL A 91 -1.59 -29.05 -23.39
C VAL A 91 -1.69 -28.89 -21.88
N ALA A 92 -1.49 -29.98 -21.12
CA ALA A 92 -1.56 -29.95 -19.65
C ALA A 92 -0.50 -29.00 -19.05
N ALA A 93 0.75 -29.09 -19.51
CA ALA A 93 1.84 -28.26 -19.01
C ALA A 93 1.56 -26.75 -19.22
N ASN A 94 1.03 -26.36 -20.38
CA ASN A 94 0.70 -24.96 -20.68
C ASN A 94 -0.56 -24.44 -19.92
N LYS A 95 -1.25 -25.26 -19.13
CA LYS A 95 -2.28 -24.78 -18.17
C LYS A 95 -1.68 -24.26 -16.86
N ILE A 96 -0.40 -24.53 -16.61
CA ILE A 96 0.27 -24.16 -15.37
C ILE A 96 0.88 -22.76 -15.55
N LYS A 97 0.41 -21.78 -14.76
CA LYS A 97 0.81 -20.38 -14.88
C LYS A 97 2.35 -20.23 -14.83
N GLY A 98 2.91 -19.52 -15.82
CA GLY A 98 4.36 -19.32 -15.92
C GLY A 98 5.16 -20.47 -16.53
N VAL A 99 4.48 -21.52 -17.03
CA VAL A 99 5.06 -22.56 -17.91
C VAL A 99 4.84 -22.17 -19.37
N ARG A 100 5.90 -22.32 -20.17
CA ARG A 100 5.88 -22.23 -21.63
C ARG A 100 6.43 -23.55 -22.16
N ALA A 101 5.55 -24.51 -22.36
CA ALA A 101 5.91 -25.85 -22.80
C ALA A 101 5.88 -25.94 -24.34
N ALA A 102 6.97 -26.40 -24.94
CA ALA A 102 7.10 -26.51 -26.38
C ALA A 102 7.26 -27.98 -26.81
N LEU A 103 6.29 -28.50 -27.55
CA LEU A 103 6.41 -29.79 -28.23
C LEU A 103 7.38 -29.68 -29.39
N CYS A 104 8.51 -30.37 -29.30
CA CYS A 104 9.58 -30.31 -30.29
C CYS A 104 9.85 -31.69 -30.89
N ALA A 105 10.01 -31.75 -32.21
CA ALA A 105 10.35 -32.98 -32.93
C ALA A 105 11.81 -32.99 -33.44
N SER A 106 12.50 -31.85 -33.37
CA SER A 106 13.86 -31.69 -33.88
C SER A 106 14.67 -30.69 -33.07
N SER A 107 16.00 -30.72 -33.23
CA SER A 107 16.90 -29.74 -32.62
C SER A 107 16.58 -28.32 -33.07
N GLU A 108 16.11 -28.13 -34.30
CA GLU A 108 15.73 -26.82 -34.82
C GLU A 108 14.49 -26.27 -34.10
N THR A 109 13.45 -27.08 -33.92
CA THR A 109 12.25 -26.66 -33.17
C THR A 109 12.57 -26.39 -31.69
N ALA A 110 13.50 -27.15 -31.09
CA ALA A 110 13.97 -26.91 -29.72
C ALA A 110 14.81 -25.62 -29.59
N LYS A 111 15.63 -25.31 -30.58
CA LYS A 111 16.38 -24.05 -30.65
C LYS A 111 15.44 -22.86 -30.77
N GLN A 112 14.52 -22.91 -31.73
CA GLN A 112 13.56 -21.84 -31.97
C GLN A 112 12.61 -21.62 -30.79
N SER A 113 12.19 -22.68 -30.09
CA SER A 113 11.33 -22.53 -28.91
C SER A 113 12.04 -21.77 -27.77
N ARG A 114 13.35 -21.96 -27.60
CA ARG A 114 14.17 -21.17 -26.68
C ARG A 114 14.38 -19.74 -27.19
N GLU A 115 14.81 -19.57 -28.43
CA GLU A 115 15.15 -18.26 -28.99
C GLU A 115 13.95 -17.33 -29.11
N HIS A 116 12.79 -17.86 -29.54
CA HIS A 116 11.65 -17.05 -29.94
C HIS A 116 10.62 -16.84 -28.82
N ILE A 117 10.44 -17.82 -27.94
CA ILE A 117 9.38 -17.79 -26.91
C ILE A 117 9.89 -18.08 -25.50
N ASP A 118 11.21 -18.22 -25.32
CA ASP A 118 11.83 -18.56 -24.04
C ASP A 118 11.13 -19.73 -23.32
N ALA A 119 10.86 -20.82 -24.08
CA ALA A 119 10.19 -22.01 -23.56
C ALA A 119 10.98 -22.62 -22.39
N ASN A 120 10.36 -22.78 -21.23
CA ASN A 120 11.03 -23.32 -20.04
C ASN A 120 10.76 -24.81 -19.79
N VAL A 121 9.88 -25.40 -20.60
CA VAL A 121 9.60 -26.84 -20.60
C VAL A 121 9.68 -27.38 -22.03
N LEU A 122 10.50 -28.40 -22.24
CA LEU A 122 10.56 -29.15 -23.48
C LEU A 122 9.59 -30.33 -23.40
N VAL A 123 8.79 -30.54 -24.44
CA VAL A 123 7.92 -31.73 -24.54
C VAL A 123 8.35 -32.55 -25.74
N LEU A 124 8.50 -33.87 -25.56
CA LEU A 124 8.91 -34.81 -26.60
C LEU A 124 7.87 -35.93 -26.74
N ALA A 125 7.63 -36.35 -27.98
CA ALA A 125 6.95 -37.60 -28.28
C ALA A 125 7.91 -38.78 -28.04
N SER A 126 7.39 -39.94 -27.63
CA SER A 126 8.21 -41.14 -27.40
C SER A 126 8.92 -41.64 -28.68
N SER A 127 8.38 -41.31 -29.86
CA SER A 127 8.93 -41.66 -31.18
C SER A 127 10.11 -40.79 -31.65
N VAL A 128 10.49 -39.78 -30.88
CA VAL A 128 11.54 -38.82 -31.27
C VAL A 128 12.91 -39.51 -31.40
N LYS A 129 13.57 -39.28 -32.54
CA LYS A 129 14.92 -39.81 -32.80
C LYS A 129 15.99 -38.86 -32.24
N LYS A 130 17.06 -39.43 -31.67
CA LYS A 130 18.20 -38.69 -31.09
C LYS A 130 17.77 -37.63 -30.04
N PRO A 131 16.99 -38.02 -29.01
CA PRO A 131 16.46 -37.11 -28.01
C PRO A 131 17.55 -36.29 -27.30
N GLU A 132 18.75 -36.85 -27.11
CA GLU A 132 19.89 -36.21 -26.44
C GLU A 132 20.33 -34.95 -27.17
N LYS A 133 20.31 -34.96 -28.52
CA LYS A 133 20.65 -33.79 -29.32
C LYS A 133 19.61 -32.69 -29.16
N ILE A 134 18.34 -33.04 -29.07
CA ILE A 134 17.24 -32.09 -28.93
C ILE A 134 17.25 -31.47 -27.53
N VAL A 135 17.37 -32.31 -26.49
CA VAL A 135 17.52 -31.89 -25.09
C VAL A 135 18.75 -31.00 -24.91
N GLY A 136 19.90 -31.41 -25.45
CA GLY A 136 21.14 -30.63 -25.37
C GLY A 136 21.00 -29.24 -26.01
N VAL A 137 20.37 -29.15 -27.19
CA VAL A 137 20.10 -27.86 -27.84
C VAL A 137 19.13 -27.01 -27.03
N PHE A 138 18.04 -27.59 -26.51
CA PHE A 138 17.08 -26.86 -25.68
C PHE A 138 17.73 -26.26 -24.42
N LEU A 139 18.54 -27.04 -23.70
CA LEU A 139 19.16 -26.59 -22.45
C LEU A 139 20.29 -25.58 -22.69
N SER A 140 20.97 -25.63 -23.83
CA SER A 140 22.09 -24.73 -24.15
C SER A 140 21.69 -23.47 -24.89
N THR A 141 20.52 -23.44 -25.54
CA THR A 141 20.08 -22.29 -26.34
C THR A 141 19.55 -21.16 -25.45
N PRO A 142 20.14 -19.95 -25.51
CA PRO A 142 19.63 -18.81 -24.77
C PRO A 142 18.38 -18.21 -25.45
N PHE A 143 17.61 -17.44 -24.69
CA PHE A 143 16.57 -16.60 -25.27
C PHE A 143 17.22 -15.48 -26.10
N SER A 144 16.77 -15.28 -27.34
CA SER A 144 17.41 -14.33 -28.27
C SER A 144 17.30 -12.86 -27.85
N ARG A 145 16.30 -12.53 -27.02
CA ARG A 145 15.98 -11.15 -26.59
C ARG A 145 15.72 -10.15 -27.73
N ALA A 146 15.56 -10.61 -28.97
CA ALA A 146 15.17 -9.73 -30.08
C ALA A 146 13.84 -9.03 -29.75
N GLU A 147 13.72 -7.74 -30.05
CA GLU A 147 12.59 -6.90 -29.66
C GLU A 147 11.23 -7.54 -30.01
N ARG A 148 11.12 -8.09 -31.23
CA ARG A 148 9.91 -8.79 -31.68
C ARG A 148 9.52 -9.99 -30.81
N HIS A 149 10.51 -10.71 -30.26
CA HIS A 149 10.32 -11.89 -29.42
C HIS A 149 9.93 -11.48 -28.00
N VAL A 150 10.60 -10.46 -27.43
CA VAL A 150 10.23 -9.88 -26.12
C VAL A 150 8.79 -9.37 -26.16
N ARG A 151 8.42 -8.59 -27.19
CA ARG A 151 7.06 -8.07 -27.36
C ARG A 151 6.01 -9.18 -27.43
N ARG A 152 6.27 -10.25 -28.20
CA ARG A 152 5.33 -11.39 -28.30
C ARG A 152 5.23 -12.16 -26.99
N LEU A 153 6.34 -12.35 -26.30
CA LEU A 153 6.36 -13.00 -25.00
C LEU A 153 5.53 -12.24 -23.97
N CYS A 154 5.63 -10.90 -23.95
CA CYS A 154 4.76 -10.06 -23.13
C CYS A 154 3.28 -10.26 -23.48
N LYS A 155 2.92 -10.27 -24.78
CA LYS A 155 1.53 -10.54 -25.21
C LYS A 155 1.02 -11.93 -24.80
N VAL A 156 1.88 -12.96 -24.83
CA VAL A 156 1.51 -14.31 -24.36
C VAL A 156 1.29 -14.31 -22.85
N ALA A 157 2.15 -13.64 -22.08
CA ALA A 157 1.97 -13.48 -20.64
C ALA A 157 0.68 -12.73 -20.28
N GLU A 158 0.26 -11.76 -21.11
CA GLU A 158 -1.03 -11.08 -20.98
C GLU A 158 -2.23 -12.03 -21.19
N LEU A 159 -2.09 -13.09 -22.01
CA LEU A 159 -3.15 -14.11 -22.17
C LEU A 159 -3.31 -14.99 -20.93
N GLU A 160 -2.23 -15.23 -20.18
CA GLU A 160 -2.28 -16.00 -18.92
C GLU A 160 -3.01 -15.24 -17.80
N THR A 161 -3.17 -13.91 -17.96
CA THR A 161 -3.81 -13.06 -16.96
C THR A 161 -4.78 -12.11 -17.66
N PRO A 162 -6.00 -12.54 -18.04
CA PRO A 162 -7.02 -11.66 -18.59
C PRO A 162 -7.59 -10.78 -17.49
N SER A 163 -6.77 -9.88 -16.96
CA SER A 163 -7.15 -8.87 -15.98
C SER A 163 -7.37 -7.56 -16.70
N ARG A 164 -8.35 -7.53 -17.59
CA ARG A 164 -8.89 -6.29 -18.13
C ARG A 164 -10.02 -5.82 -17.24
N ILE A 165 -10.15 -4.51 -17.06
CA ILE A 165 -11.27 -3.92 -16.34
C ILE A 165 -12.56 -4.27 -17.07
N SER A 166 -13.41 -5.07 -16.42
CA SER A 166 -14.73 -5.41 -16.94
C SER A 166 -15.75 -4.35 -16.51
N SER A 167 -15.65 -3.84 -15.29
CA SER A 167 -16.53 -2.79 -14.79
C SER A 167 -15.89 -2.04 -13.62
N LEU A 168 -16.19 -0.74 -13.53
CA LEU A 168 -16.06 0.05 -12.31
C LEU A 168 -17.46 0.58 -11.97
N ARG A 169 -17.91 0.40 -10.73
CA ARG A 169 -19.21 0.91 -10.27
C ARG A 169 -19.02 1.71 -8.99
N ALA A 170 -19.84 2.72 -8.78
CA ALA A 170 -19.88 3.45 -7.52
C ALA A 170 -21.29 3.54 -6.94
N ARG A 171 -21.33 3.71 -5.61
CA ARG A 171 -22.54 3.96 -4.83
C ARG A 171 -22.27 4.97 -3.73
N GLU A 172 -23.34 5.62 -3.27
CA GLU A 172 -23.33 6.54 -2.13
C GLU A 172 -23.50 5.71 -0.85
N VAL A 173 -22.57 5.88 0.10
CA VAL A 173 -22.57 5.24 1.43
C VAL A 173 -22.34 6.31 2.50
N LEU A 174 -22.31 5.95 3.79
CA LEU A 174 -22.08 6.91 4.88
C LEU A 174 -20.68 6.71 5.49
N ASP A 175 -20.05 7.83 5.87
CA ASP A 175 -18.86 7.84 6.71
C ASP A 175 -19.21 7.77 8.21
N SER A 176 -18.19 7.80 9.07
CA SER A 176 -18.28 7.68 10.53
C SER A 176 -19.01 8.83 11.22
N ARG A 177 -19.31 9.90 10.49
CA ARG A 177 -20.07 11.07 10.93
C ARG A 177 -21.50 11.07 10.36
N GLY A 178 -21.90 9.99 9.68
CA GLY A 178 -23.19 9.91 8.99
C GLY A 178 -23.30 10.82 7.77
N THR A 179 -22.18 11.27 7.22
CA THR A 179 -22.14 12.10 6.01
C THR A 179 -21.95 11.21 4.78
N PRO A 180 -22.63 11.47 3.65
CA PRO A 180 -22.43 10.68 2.44
C PRO A 180 -20.97 10.67 1.95
N THR A 181 -20.52 9.56 1.40
CA THR A 181 -19.24 9.43 0.68
C THR A 181 -19.34 8.42 -0.46
N VAL A 182 -18.31 8.35 -1.29
CA VAL A 182 -18.25 7.50 -2.48
C VAL A 182 -17.56 6.17 -2.14
N GLU A 183 -18.26 5.08 -2.43
CA GLU A 183 -17.68 3.74 -2.51
C GLU A 183 -17.54 3.36 -3.99
N ALA A 184 -16.38 2.86 -4.39
CA ALA A 184 -16.11 2.35 -5.73
C ALA A 184 -15.76 0.86 -5.69
N GLU A 185 -16.21 0.12 -6.69
CA GLU A 185 -16.05 -1.31 -6.84
C GLU A 185 -15.55 -1.64 -8.25
N ALA A 186 -14.35 -2.20 -8.33
CA ALA A 186 -13.66 -2.51 -9.57
C ALA A 186 -13.66 -4.03 -9.82
N TRP A 187 -13.84 -4.42 -11.08
CA TRP A 187 -13.95 -5.81 -11.52
C TRP A 187 -12.99 -6.12 -12.68
N ALA A 188 -12.37 -7.30 -12.64
CA ALA A 188 -11.61 -7.86 -13.74
C ALA A 188 -11.71 -9.39 -13.75
N GLY A 189 -12.47 -9.95 -14.69
CA GLY A 189 -12.81 -11.37 -14.69
C GLY A 189 -13.53 -11.76 -13.39
N GLN A 190 -12.98 -12.73 -12.67
CA GLN A 190 -13.50 -13.18 -11.36
C GLN A 190 -13.07 -12.28 -10.18
N TRP A 191 -12.14 -11.36 -10.39
CA TRP A 191 -11.59 -10.52 -9.33
C TRP A 191 -12.48 -9.30 -9.11
N ARG A 192 -12.68 -8.97 -7.83
CA ARG A 192 -13.45 -7.82 -7.36
C ARG A 192 -12.70 -7.15 -6.23
N ALA A 193 -12.63 -5.83 -6.26
CA ALA A 193 -12.12 -5.04 -5.16
C ALA A 193 -12.98 -3.81 -4.93
N LEU A 194 -13.04 -3.37 -3.67
CA LEU A 194 -13.87 -2.25 -3.23
C LEU A 194 -13.02 -1.29 -2.42
N ALA A 195 -13.34 0.00 -2.50
CA ALA A 195 -12.73 1.02 -1.65
C ALA A 195 -13.67 2.21 -1.42
N LEU A 196 -13.53 2.86 -0.27
CA LEU A 196 -14.33 4.01 0.14
C LEU A 196 -13.42 5.23 0.30
N ALA A 197 -13.85 6.38 -0.22
CA ALA A 197 -13.14 7.64 0.00
C ALA A 197 -13.45 8.19 1.41
N PRO A 198 -12.45 8.60 2.21
CA PRO A 198 -12.69 9.35 3.43
C PRO A 198 -13.06 10.81 3.11
N SER A 199 -13.63 11.51 4.09
CA SER A 199 -14.02 12.92 4.03
C SER A 199 -13.35 13.76 5.12
N GLY A 200 -12.98 15.00 4.77
CA GLY A 200 -12.40 15.98 5.71
C GLY A 200 -13.45 16.75 6.51
N ALA A 201 -13.03 17.35 7.64
CA ALA A 201 -13.81 18.38 8.34
C ALA A 201 -13.43 19.79 7.86
N SER A 202 -12.12 20.04 7.69
CA SER A 202 -11.54 21.20 7.01
C SER A 202 -11.15 20.80 5.58
N THR A 203 -11.44 21.68 4.62
CA THR A 203 -10.92 21.60 3.25
C THR A 203 -9.94 22.76 3.08
N GLY A 204 -8.63 22.47 3.07
CA GLY A 204 -7.61 23.47 2.81
C GLY A 204 -7.75 24.09 1.42
N ALA A 205 -7.27 25.34 1.24
CA ALA A 205 -7.46 26.09 0.00
C ALA A 205 -6.79 25.44 -1.23
N HIS A 206 -5.82 24.55 -0.99
CA HIS A 206 -4.97 23.93 -2.00
C HIS A 206 -5.22 22.42 -2.19
N GLU A 207 -6.19 21.84 -1.50
CA GLU A 207 -6.54 20.42 -1.64
C GLU A 207 -7.21 20.11 -3.00
N ALA A 208 -7.13 18.85 -3.40
CA ALA A 208 -8.04 18.31 -4.40
C ALA A 208 -9.49 18.41 -3.90
N LEU A 209 -10.39 18.83 -4.79
CA LEU A 209 -11.74 19.23 -4.39
C LEU A 209 -12.71 18.05 -4.41
N GLU A 210 -13.29 17.79 -3.24
CA GLU A 210 -14.41 16.87 -3.12
C GLU A 210 -15.64 17.41 -3.87
N LEU A 211 -16.32 16.56 -4.65
CA LEU A 211 -17.56 16.95 -5.32
C LEU A 211 -18.77 16.60 -4.47
N ARG A 212 -19.45 17.64 -3.98
CA ARG A 212 -20.71 17.57 -3.23
C ARG A 212 -21.89 18.06 -4.09
N ASP A 213 -23.08 17.53 -3.81
CA ASP A 213 -24.29 17.82 -4.59
C ASP A 213 -24.83 19.23 -4.35
N GLY A 214 -24.71 19.74 -3.12
CA GLY A 214 -25.46 20.90 -2.64
C GLY A 214 -26.95 20.58 -2.42
N GLY A 215 -27.75 21.61 -2.17
CA GLY A 215 -29.20 21.47 -2.00
C GLY A 215 -29.64 20.87 -0.66
N ARG A 216 -30.85 20.28 -0.62
CA ARG A 216 -31.50 19.84 0.64
C ARG A 216 -31.04 18.47 1.16
N ARG A 217 -30.72 17.51 0.28
CA ARG A 217 -30.38 16.15 0.68
C ARG A 217 -29.09 16.14 1.51
N TYR A 218 -29.11 15.43 2.63
CA TYR A 218 -27.97 15.31 3.55
C TYR A 218 -27.32 16.66 3.88
N PHE A 219 -28.13 17.69 4.09
CA PHE A 219 -27.65 19.05 4.38
C PHE A 219 -26.69 19.59 3.31
N GLY A 220 -26.93 19.25 2.04
CA GLY A 220 -26.10 19.63 0.91
C GLY A 220 -24.85 18.77 0.71
N LYS A 221 -24.63 17.77 1.56
CA LYS A 221 -23.44 16.90 1.53
C LYS A 221 -23.62 15.61 0.72
N GLY A 222 -24.68 15.48 -0.08
CA GLY A 222 -24.84 14.36 -1.01
C GLY A 222 -23.66 14.24 -1.98
N VAL A 223 -23.42 13.04 -2.52
CA VAL A 223 -22.33 12.75 -3.46
C VAL A 223 -22.84 12.06 -4.75
N ALA A 224 -24.13 12.22 -5.08
CA ALA A 224 -24.73 11.60 -6.25
C ALA A 224 -24.07 12.06 -7.57
N LYS A 225 -23.58 13.31 -7.65
CA LYS A 225 -22.78 13.79 -8.79
C LYS A 225 -21.47 13.03 -8.93
N ALA A 226 -20.71 12.86 -7.84
CA ALA A 226 -19.46 12.11 -7.83
C ALA A 226 -19.66 10.64 -8.19
N VAL A 227 -20.69 10.00 -7.61
CA VAL A 227 -21.08 8.61 -7.94
C VAL A 227 -21.43 8.47 -9.41
N ARG A 228 -22.19 9.42 -9.97
CA ARG A 228 -22.52 9.44 -11.40
C ARG A 228 -21.25 9.56 -12.25
N ASN A 229 -20.33 10.46 -11.90
CA ASN A 229 -19.06 10.62 -12.61
C ASN A 229 -18.26 9.31 -12.66
N VAL A 230 -18.20 8.54 -11.56
CA VAL A 230 -17.57 7.22 -11.59
C VAL A 230 -18.28 6.29 -12.59
N ASN A 231 -19.60 6.20 -12.52
CA ASN A 231 -20.39 5.25 -13.31
C ASN A 231 -20.45 5.59 -14.80
N THR A 232 -20.52 6.88 -15.16
CA THR A 232 -20.80 7.31 -16.53
C THR A 232 -19.61 7.93 -17.25
N ILE A 233 -18.52 8.28 -16.53
CA ILE A 233 -17.34 8.92 -17.12
C ILE A 233 -16.09 8.07 -16.87
N ILE A 234 -15.77 7.79 -15.60
CA ILE A 234 -14.56 7.03 -15.25
C ILE A 234 -14.67 5.59 -15.78
N SER A 235 -15.76 4.89 -15.45
CA SER A 235 -15.93 3.48 -15.80
C SER A 235 -15.81 3.20 -17.30
N PRO A 236 -16.49 3.94 -18.21
CA PRO A 236 -16.29 3.77 -19.65
C PRO A 236 -14.86 4.04 -20.13
N SER A 237 -14.15 5.02 -19.53
CA SER A 237 -12.77 5.35 -19.91
C SER A 237 -11.75 4.25 -19.56
N LEU A 238 -12.05 3.46 -18.52
CA LEU A 238 -11.18 2.39 -18.03
C LEU A 238 -11.58 1.00 -18.57
N HIS A 239 -12.79 0.84 -19.09
CA HIS A 239 -13.29 -0.45 -19.58
C HIS A 239 -12.36 -1.05 -20.65
N GLY A 240 -12.07 -2.35 -20.52
CA GLY A 240 -11.19 -3.09 -21.42
C GLY A 240 -9.70 -2.77 -21.29
N LYS A 241 -9.29 -1.81 -20.45
CA LYS A 241 -7.87 -1.55 -20.15
C LYS A 241 -7.29 -2.62 -19.24
N ASN A 242 -5.99 -2.85 -19.34
CA ASN A 242 -5.29 -3.77 -18.44
C ASN A 242 -5.33 -3.23 -16.99
N VAL A 243 -5.45 -4.12 -16.02
CA VAL A 243 -5.35 -3.80 -14.59
C VAL A 243 -3.90 -3.42 -14.26
N ASN A 244 -3.60 -2.14 -14.46
CA ASN A 244 -2.37 -1.48 -14.04
C ASN A 244 -2.78 -0.17 -13.39
N ALA A 245 -2.82 -0.15 -12.06
CA ALA A 245 -3.43 0.92 -11.30
C ALA A 245 -2.76 2.29 -11.55
N ARG A 246 -1.43 2.34 -11.75
CA ARG A 246 -0.73 3.59 -12.12
C ARG A 246 -1.17 4.12 -13.50
N ALA A 247 -1.27 3.23 -14.48
CA ALA A 247 -1.75 3.61 -15.82
C ALA A 247 -3.22 4.06 -15.78
N LEU A 248 -4.05 3.38 -14.98
CA LEU A 248 -5.46 3.73 -14.82
C LEU A 248 -5.65 5.05 -14.06
N ASP A 249 -4.86 5.33 -13.01
CA ASP A 249 -4.80 6.63 -12.35
C ASP A 249 -4.46 7.74 -13.36
N SER A 250 -3.46 7.51 -14.22
CA SER A 250 -3.07 8.47 -15.27
C SER A 250 -4.20 8.75 -16.27
N ILE A 251 -4.98 7.73 -16.63
CA ILE A 251 -6.18 7.90 -17.47
C ILE A 251 -7.23 8.73 -16.73
N MET A 252 -7.51 8.44 -15.44
CA MET A 252 -8.47 9.21 -14.65
C MET A 252 -8.09 10.68 -14.55
N LEU A 253 -6.81 10.98 -14.30
CA LEU A 253 -6.30 12.35 -14.26
C LEU A 253 -6.48 13.06 -15.61
N SER A 254 -6.20 12.37 -16.72
CA SER A 254 -6.41 12.91 -18.07
C SER A 254 -7.90 13.13 -18.39
N VAL A 255 -8.77 12.26 -17.87
CA VAL A 255 -10.24 12.35 -17.99
C VAL A 255 -10.84 13.34 -17.00
N ASP A 256 -10.10 13.85 -16.02
CA ASP A 256 -10.52 15.00 -15.25
C ASP A 256 -10.07 16.30 -15.93
N GLY A 257 -8.77 16.38 -16.24
CA GLY A 257 -8.17 17.49 -16.94
C GLY A 257 -8.02 18.78 -16.12
N THR A 258 -8.37 18.79 -14.82
CA THR A 258 -8.16 19.94 -13.94
C THR A 258 -7.07 19.65 -12.89
N PRO A 259 -6.33 20.67 -12.41
CA PRO A 259 -5.27 20.46 -11.43
C PRO A 259 -5.76 19.91 -10.07
N ASN A 260 -6.99 20.25 -9.70
CA ASN A 260 -7.61 19.97 -8.41
C ASN A 260 -8.72 18.91 -8.46
N LYS A 261 -8.88 18.21 -9.59
CA LYS A 261 -9.88 17.14 -9.76
C LYS A 261 -11.34 17.59 -9.62
N GLN A 262 -11.62 18.88 -9.83
CA GLN A 262 -12.94 19.45 -9.60
C GLN A 262 -14.00 18.96 -10.59
N ARG A 263 -13.60 18.43 -11.76
CA ARG A 263 -14.54 17.96 -12.79
C ARG A 263 -15.15 16.61 -12.41
N LEU A 264 -14.31 15.65 -12.03
CA LEU A 264 -14.77 14.33 -11.58
C LEU A 264 -15.14 14.32 -10.09
N GLY A 265 -14.44 15.11 -9.29
CA GLY A 265 -14.47 15.09 -7.83
C GLY A 265 -13.35 14.22 -7.25
N ALA A 266 -12.57 14.76 -6.32
CA ALA A 266 -11.47 14.04 -5.67
C ALA A 266 -11.94 12.80 -4.90
N ASN A 267 -13.16 12.80 -4.36
CA ASN A 267 -13.80 11.64 -3.75
C ASN A 267 -14.04 10.51 -4.77
N ALA A 268 -14.49 10.84 -5.99
CA ALA A 268 -14.67 9.87 -7.07
C ALA A 268 -13.34 9.25 -7.51
N THR A 269 -12.30 10.07 -7.72
CA THR A 269 -10.98 9.59 -8.15
C THR A 269 -10.28 8.79 -7.05
N THR A 270 -10.38 9.21 -5.79
CA THR A 270 -9.75 8.52 -4.65
C THR A 270 -10.33 7.13 -4.46
N ALA A 271 -11.66 7.02 -4.36
CA ALA A 271 -12.33 5.72 -4.20
C ALA A 271 -12.00 4.79 -5.37
N SER A 272 -12.06 5.30 -6.61
CA SER A 272 -11.74 4.53 -7.82
C SER A 272 -10.28 4.06 -7.81
N SER A 273 -9.33 4.94 -7.50
CA SER A 273 -7.89 4.63 -7.44
C SER A 273 -7.62 3.54 -6.41
N MET A 274 -8.09 3.70 -5.18
CA MET A 274 -7.90 2.70 -4.12
C MET A 274 -8.49 1.32 -4.49
N ALA A 275 -9.67 1.30 -5.12
CA ALA A 275 -10.29 0.06 -5.59
C ALA A 275 -9.46 -0.61 -6.69
N LEU A 276 -8.89 0.16 -7.61
CA LEU A 276 -8.04 -0.34 -8.70
C LEU A 276 -6.70 -0.89 -8.21
N TRP A 277 -6.07 -0.25 -7.22
CA TRP A 277 -4.84 -0.75 -6.59
C TRP A 277 -5.10 -2.07 -5.84
N ARG A 278 -6.23 -2.19 -5.14
CA ARG A 278 -6.67 -3.47 -4.56
C ARG A 278 -6.98 -4.52 -5.62
N LEU A 279 -7.62 -4.15 -6.72
CA LEU A 279 -7.91 -5.09 -7.79
C LEU A 279 -6.62 -5.64 -8.40
N GLN A 280 -5.62 -4.78 -8.61
CA GLN A 280 -4.31 -5.21 -9.10
C GLN A 280 -3.61 -6.16 -8.13
N SER A 281 -3.68 -5.92 -6.82
CA SER A 281 -3.06 -6.82 -5.83
C SER A 281 -3.68 -8.23 -5.88
N LEU A 282 -5.00 -8.33 -6.03
CA LEU A 282 -5.72 -9.58 -6.20
C LEU A 282 -5.34 -10.31 -7.50
N VAL A 283 -5.34 -9.58 -8.63
CA VAL A 283 -4.96 -10.10 -9.94
C VAL A 283 -3.53 -10.67 -9.95
N GLU A 284 -2.60 -9.98 -9.28
CA GLU A 284 -1.20 -10.39 -9.20
C GLU A 284 -0.92 -11.43 -8.11
N GLY A 285 -1.90 -11.71 -7.24
CA GLY A 285 -1.71 -12.58 -6.07
C GLY A 285 -0.66 -12.04 -5.10
N LYS A 286 -0.62 -10.72 -4.91
CA LYS A 286 0.32 -10.03 -4.00
C LYS A 286 -0.44 -9.33 -2.89
N ALA A 287 0.17 -9.22 -1.71
CA ALA A 287 -0.36 -8.35 -0.67
C ALA A 287 -0.36 -6.89 -1.14
N LEU A 288 -1.39 -6.10 -0.77
CA LEU A 288 -1.54 -4.72 -1.22
C LEU A 288 -0.36 -3.84 -0.80
N TYR A 289 0.09 -3.91 0.45
CA TYR A 289 1.28 -3.17 0.90
C TYR A 289 2.52 -3.46 0.05
N ALA A 290 2.66 -4.69 -0.48
CA ALA A 290 3.79 -5.07 -1.33
C ALA A 290 3.68 -4.56 -2.77
N LEU A 291 2.47 -4.20 -3.21
CA LEU A 291 2.24 -3.51 -4.47
C LEU A 291 2.49 -2.01 -4.34
N LEU A 292 2.15 -1.42 -3.19
CA LEU A 292 2.27 0.02 -2.91
C LEU A 292 3.74 0.45 -2.72
N GLY A 293 4.61 -0.45 -2.27
CA GLY A 293 6.04 -0.23 -2.24
C GLY A 293 6.84 -1.33 -1.55
N ASP A 294 8.13 -1.05 -1.34
CA ASP A 294 9.11 -1.98 -0.78
C ASP A 294 9.21 -1.91 0.75
N GLY A 295 8.46 -1.01 1.40
CA GLY A 295 8.45 -0.86 2.84
C GLY A 295 7.94 -2.12 3.55
N ARG A 296 8.62 -2.53 4.61
CA ARG A 296 8.27 -3.69 5.45
C ARG A 296 8.35 -3.41 6.95
N ASN A 297 8.56 -2.14 7.31
CA ASN A 297 8.55 -1.71 8.71
C ASN A 297 7.13 -1.33 9.11
N MET A 298 6.75 -1.66 10.34
CA MET A 298 5.49 -1.22 10.90
C MET A 298 5.60 0.24 11.35
N PRO A 299 4.61 1.11 11.05
CA PRO A 299 4.62 2.50 11.49
C PRO A 299 4.33 2.60 12.99
N CYS A 300 4.93 3.58 13.67
CA CYS A 300 4.54 3.92 15.05
C CYS A 300 3.18 4.65 15.02
N PRO A 301 2.17 4.24 15.81
CA PRO A 301 0.92 4.97 15.86
C PRO A 301 1.13 6.36 16.50
N ALA A 302 0.57 7.38 15.88
CA ALA A 302 0.38 8.71 16.46
C ALA A 302 -1.09 8.82 16.86
N ALA A 303 -1.40 8.42 18.09
CA ALA A 303 -2.78 8.18 18.52
C ALA A 303 -3.35 9.40 19.24
N ASN A 304 -4.41 9.98 18.68
CA ASN A 304 -5.15 11.08 19.28
C ASN A 304 -5.96 10.61 20.50
N LEU A 305 -5.68 11.16 21.68
CA LEU A 305 -6.36 10.78 22.93
C LEU A 305 -7.27 11.89 23.49
N ILE A 306 -6.92 13.16 23.27
CA ILE A 306 -7.71 14.31 23.69
C ILE A 306 -7.88 15.26 22.50
N ASN A 307 -9.12 15.62 22.23
CA ASN A 307 -9.49 16.56 21.20
C ASN A 307 -9.64 17.96 21.79
N GLY A 308 -9.20 18.94 21.02
CA GLY A 308 -9.59 20.33 21.17
C GLY A 308 -10.02 20.92 19.83
N GLY A 309 -10.12 22.23 19.78
CA GLY A 309 -10.41 22.95 18.56
C GLY A 309 -11.66 22.52 17.82
N MET A 310 -11.57 22.37 16.49
CA MET A 310 -12.75 22.03 15.67
C MET A 310 -13.24 20.60 15.91
N HIS A 311 -12.44 19.77 16.58
CA HIS A 311 -12.76 18.37 16.89
C HIS A 311 -13.45 18.21 18.26
N ALA A 312 -13.65 19.31 19.00
CA ALA A 312 -14.28 19.31 20.31
C ALA A 312 -15.19 20.52 20.54
N GLY A 313 -16.12 20.39 21.47
CA GLY A 313 -16.92 21.52 21.98
C GLY A 313 -16.33 22.19 23.23
N ASN A 314 -15.05 21.93 23.54
CA ASN A 314 -14.34 22.52 24.67
C ASN A 314 -13.58 23.79 24.25
N ASP A 315 -12.92 24.43 25.20
CA ASP A 315 -12.21 25.70 25.00
C ASP A 315 -10.71 25.48 24.71
N LEU A 316 -10.29 24.28 24.31
CA LEU A 316 -8.88 24.02 23.95
C LEU A 316 -8.57 24.58 22.55
N ASP A 317 -7.48 25.34 22.45
CA ASP A 317 -7.05 25.93 21.17
C ASP A 317 -6.31 24.96 20.24
N PHE A 318 -5.56 23.99 20.75
CA PHE A 318 -4.93 22.98 19.90
C PHE A 318 -5.89 21.82 19.60
N GLN A 319 -5.78 21.25 18.41
CA GLN A 319 -6.78 20.36 17.85
C GLN A 319 -6.66 18.93 18.38
N GLU A 320 -5.45 18.39 18.50
CA GLU A 320 -5.24 17.01 18.95
C GLU A 320 -4.01 16.86 19.84
N TYR A 321 -4.17 16.07 20.90
CA TYR A 321 -3.09 15.70 21.81
C TYR A 321 -2.82 14.21 21.69
N LEU A 322 -1.59 13.89 21.26
CA LEU A 322 -1.23 12.58 20.76
C LEU A 322 -0.31 11.84 21.73
N VAL A 323 -0.44 10.51 21.75
CA VAL A 323 0.57 9.60 22.32
C VAL A 323 1.28 8.84 21.20
N LEU A 324 2.60 8.72 21.32
CA LEU A 324 3.46 8.01 20.37
C LEU A 324 4.32 6.98 21.13
N PRO A 325 4.00 5.67 21.08
CA PRO A 325 4.76 4.61 21.74
C PRO A 325 6.07 4.27 21.00
N VAL A 326 6.94 5.27 20.80
CA VAL A 326 8.18 5.15 20.03
C VAL A 326 9.21 4.18 20.61
N GLY A 327 9.06 3.76 21.87
CA GLY A 327 9.88 2.76 22.54
C GLY A 327 9.35 1.32 22.42
N ALA A 328 8.20 1.12 21.78
CA ALA A 328 7.66 -0.22 21.50
C ALA A 328 8.54 -0.94 20.46
N LYS A 329 8.72 -2.25 20.63
CA LYS A 329 9.50 -3.11 19.73
C LYS A 329 8.67 -3.66 18.57
N THR A 330 7.36 -3.65 18.72
CA THR A 330 6.41 -4.24 17.78
C THR A 330 5.16 -3.36 17.67
N PHE A 331 4.42 -3.49 16.57
CA PHE A 331 3.16 -2.76 16.42
C PHE A 331 2.09 -3.26 17.40
N ALA A 332 2.10 -4.56 17.72
CA ALA A 332 1.29 -5.13 18.79
C ALA A 332 1.53 -4.47 20.15
N GLU A 333 2.79 -4.36 20.58
CA GLU A 333 3.16 -3.66 21.83
C GLU A 333 2.79 -2.18 21.77
N ALA A 334 3.00 -1.51 20.62
CA ALA A 334 2.59 -0.12 20.44
C ALA A 334 1.08 0.07 20.61
N THR A 335 0.28 -0.85 20.06
CA THR A 335 -1.18 -0.83 20.16
C THR A 335 -1.65 -1.08 21.59
N GLU A 336 -1.01 -2.00 22.30
CA GLU A 336 -1.26 -2.27 23.73
C GLU A 336 -1.02 -1.01 24.57
N ILE A 337 0.15 -0.37 24.43
CA ILE A 337 0.51 0.86 25.15
C ILE A 337 -0.55 1.95 24.90
N VAL A 338 -0.94 2.16 23.65
CA VAL A 338 -1.96 3.16 23.28
C VAL A 338 -3.31 2.83 23.93
N SER A 339 -3.74 1.56 23.87
CA SER A 339 -5.00 1.11 24.45
C SER A 339 -5.05 1.27 25.97
N GLU A 340 -4.01 0.83 26.68
CA GLU A 340 -3.96 0.91 28.14
C GLU A 340 -3.89 2.36 28.63
N THR A 341 -3.10 3.19 27.94
CA THR A 341 -3.05 4.64 28.20
C THR A 341 -4.41 5.29 27.99
N TYR A 342 -5.12 4.97 26.90
CA TYR A 342 -6.46 5.49 26.63
C TYR A 342 -7.47 5.11 27.72
N HIS A 343 -7.44 3.86 28.21
CA HIS A 343 -8.34 3.41 29.28
C HIS A 343 -7.96 3.96 30.66
N SER A 344 -6.68 4.16 30.95
CA SER A 344 -6.23 4.87 32.15
C SER A 344 -6.70 6.34 32.11
N LEU A 345 -6.48 7.02 30.98
CA LEU A 345 -6.94 8.40 30.78
C LEU A 345 -8.45 8.52 30.97
N LYS A 346 -9.24 7.57 30.43
CA LYS A 346 -10.70 7.53 30.65
C LYS A 346 -11.07 7.56 32.13
N LYS A 347 -10.40 6.75 32.96
CA LYS A 347 -10.65 6.70 34.42
C LYS A 347 -10.26 8.01 35.10
N ILE A 348 -9.13 8.61 34.70
CA ILE A 348 -8.68 9.91 35.22
C ILE A 348 -9.72 10.99 34.90
N LEU A 349 -10.19 11.05 33.65
CA LEU A 349 -11.19 12.02 33.21
C LEU A 349 -12.54 11.81 33.90
N GLU A 350 -13.02 10.56 34.01
CA GLU A 350 -14.27 10.25 34.71
C GLU A 350 -14.21 10.68 36.18
N LYS A 351 -13.09 10.42 36.86
CA LYS A 351 -12.90 10.82 38.26
C LYS A 351 -12.86 12.34 38.44
N LYS A 352 -12.23 13.07 37.50
CA LYS A 352 -12.00 14.52 37.64
C LYS A 352 -13.15 15.38 37.11
N TYR A 353 -13.81 14.94 36.04
CA TYR A 353 -14.80 15.74 35.29
C TYR A 353 -16.16 15.03 35.14
N GLY A 354 -16.30 13.82 35.66
CA GLY A 354 -17.54 13.03 35.59
C GLY A 354 -17.67 12.19 34.33
N LYS A 355 -18.69 11.33 34.31
CA LYS A 355 -18.90 10.32 33.25
C LYS A 355 -19.04 10.91 31.84
N SER A 356 -19.68 12.06 31.71
CA SER A 356 -19.90 12.73 30.42
C SER A 356 -18.61 13.19 29.74
N ALA A 357 -17.54 13.45 30.50
CA ALA A 357 -16.24 13.81 29.96
C ALA A 357 -15.52 12.66 29.23
N THR A 358 -16.06 11.44 29.30
CA THR A 358 -15.55 10.26 28.60
C THR A 358 -16.26 9.95 27.29
N ASN A 359 -17.17 10.83 26.86
CA ASN A 359 -17.68 10.81 25.49
C ASN A 359 -16.54 11.14 24.51
N VAL A 360 -16.63 10.57 23.32
CA VAL A 360 -15.57 10.64 22.31
C VAL A 360 -15.98 11.50 21.13
N GLY A 361 -15.01 12.20 20.53
CA GLY A 361 -15.19 12.95 19.29
C GLY A 361 -15.16 12.06 18.04
N ASP A 362 -15.04 12.70 16.87
CA ASP A 362 -15.01 12.04 15.56
C ASP A 362 -13.89 10.99 15.43
N GLU A 363 -12.75 11.25 16.07
CA GLU A 363 -11.54 10.41 15.96
C GLU A 363 -11.33 9.46 17.14
N GLY A 364 -12.32 9.38 18.04
CA GLY A 364 -12.31 8.50 19.20
C GLY A 364 -11.59 9.07 20.42
N GLY A 365 -10.86 10.18 20.30
CA GLY A 365 -10.29 10.91 21.44
C GLY A 365 -11.38 11.52 22.33
N PHE A 366 -11.06 11.76 23.60
CA PHE A 366 -11.98 12.41 24.55
C PHE A 366 -12.04 13.92 24.33
N ALA A 367 -13.17 14.54 24.69
CA ALA A 367 -13.34 16.00 24.65
C ALA A 367 -13.75 16.57 26.03
N PRO A 368 -12.90 16.45 27.07
CA PRO A 368 -13.17 16.97 28.40
C PRO A 368 -13.26 18.51 28.40
N PRO A 369 -13.91 19.13 29.41
CA PRO A 369 -14.10 20.59 29.49
C PRO A 369 -12.82 21.29 29.97
N LEU A 370 -11.80 21.29 29.14
CA LEU A 370 -10.49 21.88 29.41
C LEU A 370 -10.34 23.22 28.66
N LYS A 371 -9.45 24.07 29.19
CA LYS A 371 -9.10 25.38 28.60
C LYS A 371 -7.60 25.56 28.44
N ASP A 372 -6.82 25.08 29.41
CA ASP A 372 -5.36 25.19 29.41
C ASP A 372 -4.73 24.18 28.43
N ALA A 373 -3.87 24.65 27.54
CA ALA A 373 -3.24 23.87 26.48
C ALA A 373 -2.20 22.86 27.01
N GLU A 374 -1.60 23.13 28.18
CA GLU A 374 -0.63 22.21 28.79
C GLU A 374 -1.29 21.04 29.52
N LEU A 375 -2.48 21.27 30.10
CA LEU A 375 -3.17 20.31 30.95
C LEU A 375 -3.49 18.97 30.25
N PRO A 376 -3.90 18.91 28.96
CA PRO A 376 -4.01 17.65 28.24
C PRO A 376 -2.71 16.83 28.20
N LEU A 377 -1.55 17.48 28.01
CA LEU A 377 -0.25 16.80 28.00
C LEU A 377 0.09 16.22 29.38
N GLU A 378 -0.23 16.94 30.45
CA GLU A 378 -0.10 16.44 31.83
C GLU A 378 -0.99 15.22 32.09
N LEU A 379 -2.26 15.28 31.67
CA LEU A 379 -3.23 14.20 31.86
C LEU A 379 -2.82 12.94 31.10
N ILE A 380 -2.33 13.07 29.86
CA ILE A 380 -1.82 11.93 29.08
C ILE A 380 -0.53 11.38 29.71
N SER A 381 0.37 12.25 30.19
CA SER A 381 1.60 11.82 30.89
C SER A 381 1.26 11.02 32.14
N LYS A 382 0.30 11.49 32.93
CA LYS A 382 -0.19 10.76 34.11
C LYS A 382 -0.84 9.42 33.74
N ALA A 383 -1.62 9.37 32.66
CA ALA A 383 -2.20 8.13 32.18
C ALA A 383 -1.13 7.10 31.76
N LEU A 384 -0.05 7.57 31.13
CA LEU A 384 1.11 6.74 30.79
C LEU A 384 1.82 6.20 32.04
N GLU A 385 1.94 7.01 33.09
CA GLU A 385 2.51 6.58 34.38
C GLU A 385 1.64 5.53 35.06
N GLU A 386 0.33 5.77 35.16
CA GLU A 386 -0.63 4.83 35.76
C GLU A 386 -0.73 3.51 34.97
N ALA A 387 -0.52 3.55 33.65
CA ALA A 387 -0.45 2.37 32.79
C ALA A 387 0.94 1.68 32.79
N GLY A 388 1.96 2.27 33.42
CA GLY A 388 3.32 1.70 33.47
C GLY A 388 4.16 1.89 32.19
N HIS A 389 3.76 2.79 31.28
CA HIS A 389 4.35 2.98 29.95
C HIS A 389 5.10 4.30 29.75
N ALA A 390 5.25 5.13 30.78
CA ALA A 390 5.89 6.46 30.70
C ALA A 390 7.28 6.48 30.03
N LYS A 391 8.05 5.39 30.12
CA LYS A 391 9.38 5.27 29.49
C LYS A 391 9.32 4.84 28.01
N LYS A 392 8.21 4.26 27.55
CA LYS A 392 8.05 3.68 26.21
C LYS A 392 7.29 4.60 25.24
N ALA A 393 6.64 5.65 25.74
CA ALA A 393 5.90 6.59 24.92
C ALA A 393 6.36 8.02 25.08
N LYS A 394 6.00 8.82 24.08
CA LYS A 394 6.27 10.25 23.94
C LYS A 394 4.97 10.95 23.54
N LEU A 395 4.97 12.27 23.54
CA LEU A 395 3.79 13.06 23.23
C LEU A 395 3.92 13.74 21.87
N GLY A 396 2.77 14.08 21.30
CA GLY A 396 2.64 14.88 20.10
C GLY A 396 1.50 15.87 20.20
N LEU A 397 1.54 16.88 19.34
CA LEU A 397 0.52 17.92 19.26
C LEU A 397 0.19 18.20 17.79
N ASP A 398 -1.09 18.27 17.47
CA ASP A 398 -1.60 18.90 16.26
C ASP A 398 -2.27 20.22 16.63
N CYS A 399 -1.65 21.31 16.22
CA CYS A 399 -2.10 22.66 16.56
C CYS A 399 -3.23 23.14 15.65
N ALA A 400 -3.25 22.71 14.38
CA ALA A 400 -4.10 23.28 13.32
C ALA A 400 -4.14 24.83 13.35
N SER A 401 -2.96 25.46 13.42
CA SER A 401 -2.82 26.88 13.81
C SER A 401 -3.41 27.89 12.82
N THR A 402 -3.78 27.51 11.61
CA THR A 402 -4.42 28.40 10.61
C THR A 402 -5.61 29.16 11.20
N ARG A 403 -6.45 28.50 12.00
CA ARG A 403 -7.63 29.13 12.63
C ARG A 403 -7.29 30.08 13.79
N LEU A 404 -6.13 29.88 14.41
CA LEU A 404 -5.62 30.63 15.55
C LEU A 404 -5.03 31.98 15.10
N LEU A 405 -4.67 32.12 13.82
CA LEU A 405 -4.19 33.37 13.25
C LEU A 405 -5.30 34.44 13.22
N LYS A 406 -5.09 35.54 13.93
CA LYS A 406 -5.95 36.73 13.94
C LYS A 406 -5.13 37.97 13.58
N GLY A 407 -5.27 38.43 12.33
CA GLY A 407 -4.44 39.51 11.80
C GLY A 407 -3.00 39.02 11.58
N LYS A 408 -2.06 39.53 12.37
CA LYS A 408 -0.62 39.17 12.29
C LYS A 408 -0.13 38.35 13.50
N ALA A 409 -1.03 37.95 14.39
CA ALA A 409 -0.69 37.22 15.62
C ALA A 409 -1.57 35.99 15.77
N TYR A 410 -1.04 34.95 16.41
CA TYR A 410 -1.77 33.75 16.80
C TYR A 410 -2.39 33.95 18.18
N VAL A 411 -3.63 33.53 18.37
CA VAL A 411 -4.32 33.61 19.67
C VAL A 411 -4.38 32.21 20.28
N VAL A 412 -3.75 32.04 21.44
CA VAL A 412 -3.75 30.80 22.23
C VAL A 412 -4.03 31.17 23.68
N GLU A 413 -5.03 30.54 24.30
CA GLU A 413 -5.55 30.82 25.64
C GLU A 413 -5.92 32.31 25.82
N GLY A 414 -6.44 32.94 24.76
CA GLY A 414 -6.73 34.38 24.73
C GLY A 414 -5.51 35.30 24.69
N LYS A 415 -4.29 34.76 24.72
CA LYS A 415 -3.03 35.52 24.60
C LYS A 415 -2.60 35.61 23.14
N LYS A 416 -2.06 36.77 22.75
CA LYS A 416 -1.54 37.01 21.39
C LYS A 416 -0.06 36.69 21.32
N TYR A 417 0.31 35.84 20.37
CA TYR A 417 1.69 35.47 20.06
C TYR A 417 2.06 35.96 18.67
N ALA A 418 3.14 36.73 18.56
CA ALA A 418 3.83 36.87 17.29
C ALA A 418 4.49 35.53 16.92
N PRO A 419 4.75 35.23 15.63
CA PRO A 419 5.28 33.94 15.21
C PRO A 419 6.51 33.48 16.01
N GLY A 420 7.50 34.37 16.20
CA GLY A 420 8.69 34.07 17.00
C GLY A 420 8.38 33.73 18.47
N ALA A 421 7.45 34.45 19.10
CA ALA A 421 7.02 34.15 20.47
C ALA A 421 6.27 32.81 20.56
N LEU A 422 5.60 32.39 19.49
CA LEU A 422 4.96 31.08 19.42
C LEU A 422 5.99 29.95 19.25
N VAL A 423 7.11 30.20 18.55
CA VAL A 423 8.25 29.27 18.53
C VAL A 423 8.81 29.06 19.95
N ASP A 424 8.95 30.13 20.72
CA ASP A 424 9.42 30.07 22.11
C ASP A 424 8.46 29.27 23.00
N TYR A 425 7.15 29.46 22.80
CA TYR A 425 6.11 28.69 23.47
C TYR A 425 6.19 27.19 23.15
N TYR A 426 6.31 26.80 21.87
CA TYR A 426 6.51 25.39 21.52
C TYR A 426 7.84 24.84 22.08
N SER A 427 8.87 25.68 22.16
CA SER A 427 10.15 25.31 22.76
C SER A 427 10.08 25.10 24.26
N SER A 428 9.23 25.84 24.99
CA SER A 428 8.97 25.56 26.42
C SER A 428 8.19 24.26 26.59
N LEU A 429 7.17 24.01 25.76
CA LEU A 429 6.44 22.73 25.79
C LEU A 429 7.38 21.54 25.57
N ALA A 430 8.28 21.61 24.58
CA ALA A 430 9.24 20.55 24.29
C ALA A 430 10.35 20.39 25.35
N LYS A 431 10.52 21.36 26.26
CA LYS A 431 11.41 21.25 27.43
C LYS A 431 10.70 20.60 28.61
N THR A 432 9.42 20.95 28.83
CA THR A 432 8.61 20.44 29.94
C THR A 432 8.13 19.02 29.68
N PHE A 433 7.69 18.74 28.45
CA PHE A 433 7.10 17.47 28.05
C PHE A 433 8.01 16.72 27.07
N PRO A 434 7.93 15.37 27.02
CA PRO A 434 8.68 14.57 26.07
C PRO A 434 8.03 14.62 24.67
N LEU A 435 7.94 15.82 24.10
CA LEU A 435 7.30 16.12 22.82
C LEU A 435 8.22 15.74 21.66
N VAL A 436 7.75 14.91 20.73
CA VAL A 436 8.53 14.42 19.56
C VAL A 436 7.82 14.65 18.22
N TYR A 437 6.62 15.21 18.26
CA TYR A 437 5.75 15.41 17.11
C TYR A 437 5.00 16.73 17.28
N LEU A 438 5.09 17.62 16.28
CA LEU A 438 4.39 18.90 16.25
C LEU A 438 3.86 19.14 14.82
N GLU A 439 2.54 19.10 14.67
CA GLU A 439 1.83 19.25 13.40
C GLU A 439 1.17 20.62 13.32
N ASP A 440 1.30 21.23 12.14
CA ASP A 440 0.77 22.55 11.79
C ASP A 440 0.90 23.64 12.88
N PRO A 441 2.13 23.92 13.36
CA PRO A 441 2.37 24.95 14.37
C PRO A 441 2.00 26.38 13.90
N PHE A 442 1.90 26.61 12.59
CA PHE A 442 1.57 27.90 11.99
C PHE A 442 0.51 27.75 10.89
N ALA A 443 0.05 28.88 10.34
CA ALA A 443 -0.93 28.90 9.28
C ALA A 443 -0.43 28.27 7.96
N GLU A 444 -1.37 27.82 7.13
CA GLU A 444 -1.13 27.01 5.93
C GLU A 444 -0.15 27.61 4.90
N ASP A 445 0.06 28.92 4.86
CA ASP A 445 1.02 29.59 3.95
C ASP A 445 2.26 30.18 4.65
N ALA A 446 2.43 29.91 5.95
CA ALA A 446 3.48 30.50 6.77
C ALA A 446 4.84 29.76 6.66
N PHE A 447 5.32 29.49 5.44
CA PHE A 447 6.56 28.71 5.20
C PHE A 447 7.79 29.25 5.97
N GLY A 448 7.90 30.58 6.12
CA GLY A 448 8.99 31.20 6.88
C GLY A 448 8.91 30.93 8.38
N ASP A 449 7.70 30.99 8.96
CA ASP A 449 7.49 30.69 10.38
C ASP A 449 7.74 29.20 10.65
N PHE A 450 7.28 28.33 9.75
CA PHE A 450 7.60 26.91 9.76
C PHE A 450 9.12 26.65 9.73
N ALA A 451 9.86 27.32 8.84
CA ALA A 451 11.32 27.19 8.79
C ALA A 451 11.99 27.61 10.11
N SER A 452 11.43 28.62 10.79
CA SER A 452 11.95 29.10 12.07
C SER A 452 11.78 28.07 13.20
N VAL A 453 10.62 27.40 13.30
CA VAL A 453 10.42 26.33 14.31
C VAL A 453 11.21 25.08 13.95
N THR A 454 11.32 24.74 12.66
CA THR A 454 12.12 23.61 12.19
C THR A 454 13.61 23.80 12.50
N LYS A 455 14.14 25.01 12.34
CA LYS A 455 15.52 25.33 12.75
C LYS A 455 15.73 25.15 14.26
N THR A 456 14.73 25.52 15.07
CA THR A 456 14.83 25.51 16.54
C THR A 456 14.62 24.11 17.14
N LEU A 457 13.63 23.35 16.64
CA LEU A 457 13.16 22.09 17.24
C LEU A 457 13.35 20.86 16.34
N GLY A 458 13.57 21.04 15.04
CA GLY A 458 13.53 19.97 14.04
C GLY A 458 14.58 18.86 14.19
N SER A 459 15.63 19.07 14.99
CA SER A 459 16.60 18.02 15.32
C SER A 459 16.07 16.99 16.32
N ARG A 460 15.01 17.31 17.07
CA ARG A 460 14.44 16.48 18.14
C ARG A 460 12.95 16.20 17.93
N VAL A 461 12.24 17.11 17.28
CA VAL A 461 10.80 17.06 17.06
C VAL A 461 10.53 16.92 15.56
N SER A 462 9.61 16.04 15.20
CA SER A 462 9.10 15.96 13.83
C SER A 462 8.15 17.14 13.63
N ILE A 463 8.54 18.12 12.83
CA ILE A 463 7.70 19.23 12.41
C ILE A 463 6.94 18.77 11.17
N VAL A 464 5.66 18.51 11.36
CA VAL A 464 4.79 17.88 10.36
C VAL A 464 3.99 18.96 9.66
N GLY A 465 4.06 18.99 8.33
CA GLY A 465 3.17 19.82 7.53
C GLY A 465 1.95 19.02 7.05
N ASP A 466 0.76 19.48 7.41
CA ASP A 466 -0.53 18.98 6.93
C ASP A 466 -1.18 20.01 5.99
N ASP A 467 -1.86 21.03 6.51
CA ASP A 467 -2.44 22.13 5.73
C ASP A 467 -1.35 22.88 4.93
N LEU A 468 -0.12 22.94 5.47
CA LEU A 468 1.02 23.52 4.75
C LEU A 468 1.31 22.80 3.43
N LEU A 469 1.12 21.47 3.39
CA LEU A 469 1.57 20.63 2.28
C LEU A 469 0.44 20.07 1.44
N VAL A 470 -0.72 19.80 2.05
CA VAL A 470 -1.93 19.18 1.46
C VAL A 470 -1.63 17.99 0.54
N THR A 471 -0.62 17.19 0.91
CA THR A 471 -0.12 16.07 0.08
C THR A 471 0.24 16.49 -1.37
N ASN A 472 0.55 17.76 -1.61
CA ASN A 472 0.79 18.33 -2.95
C ASN A 472 2.29 18.43 -3.27
N ALA A 473 2.70 17.80 -4.36
CA ALA A 473 4.09 17.74 -4.78
C ALA A 473 4.77 19.11 -4.97
N ALA A 474 4.05 20.14 -5.44
CA ALA A 474 4.60 21.48 -5.62
C ALA A 474 4.88 22.15 -4.27
N ARG A 475 3.93 22.07 -3.33
CA ARG A 475 4.11 22.63 -1.98
C ARG A 475 5.19 21.89 -1.18
N ILE A 476 5.27 20.56 -1.32
CA ILE A 476 6.36 19.75 -0.76
C ILE A 476 7.72 20.24 -1.27
N LYS A 477 7.87 20.45 -2.57
CA LYS A 477 9.13 20.97 -3.15
C LYS A 477 9.48 22.35 -2.61
N THR A 478 8.51 23.25 -2.48
CA THR A 478 8.71 24.57 -1.87
C THR A 478 9.17 24.44 -0.41
N ALA A 479 8.49 23.61 0.39
CA ALA A 479 8.81 23.40 1.79
C ALA A 479 10.20 22.77 1.99
N ILE A 480 10.61 21.85 1.11
CA ILE A 480 11.97 21.31 1.08
C ILE A 480 12.98 22.43 0.80
N ALA A 481 12.74 23.26 -0.21
CA ALA A 481 13.67 24.30 -0.64
C ALA A 481 13.91 25.36 0.44
N CYS A 482 12.89 25.71 1.23
CA CYS A 482 13.02 26.70 2.32
C CYS A 482 13.24 26.07 3.71
N GLY A 483 13.32 24.74 3.81
CA GLY A 483 13.50 24.05 5.09
C GLY A 483 12.34 24.24 6.07
N ALA A 484 11.10 24.36 5.55
CA ALA A 484 9.92 24.69 6.34
C ALA A 484 9.56 23.60 7.37
N CYS A 485 9.65 22.33 6.99
CA CYS A 485 9.32 21.20 7.86
C CYS A 485 10.26 20.02 7.61
N ASN A 486 10.10 18.93 8.36
CA ASN A 486 10.93 17.72 8.21
C ASN A 486 10.08 16.43 8.19
N ALA A 487 8.76 16.58 8.10
CA ALA A 487 7.82 15.48 8.00
C ALA A 487 6.58 15.88 7.18
N LEU A 488 6.09 14.93 6.38
CA LEU A 488 4.87 15.05 5.58
C LEU A 488 3.72 14.33 6.27
N LEU A 489 2.58 15.00 6.47
CA LEU A 489 1.30 14.31 6.68
C LEU A 489 0.71 13.94 5.32
N LEU A 490 0.52 12.64 5.09
CA LEU A 490 0.07 12.10 3.82
C LEU A 490 -1.36 11.60 3.93
N LYS A 491 -2.27 12.27 3.21
CA LYS A 491 -3.69 11.94 3.11
C LYS A 491 -4.04 11.69 1.63
N PRO A 492 -4.30 10.43 1.21
CA PRO A 492 -4.53 10.13 -0.20
C PRO A 492 -5.67 10.95 -0.84
N ASN A 493 -6.71 11.27 -0.08
CA ASN A 493 -7.85 12.03 -0.59
C ASN A 493 -7.56 13.55 -0.75
N GLN A 494 -6.51 14.10 -0.12
CA GLN A 494 -6.10 15.49 -0.34
C GLN A 494 -5.47 15.70 -1.72
N ILE A 495 -4.82 14.66 -2.27
CA ILE A 495 -4.23 14.72 -3.61
C ILE A 495 -5.10 14.04 -4.67
N GLY A 496 -5.84 12.99 -4.31
CA GLY A 496 -6.95 12.44 -5.08
C GLY A 496 -6.68 11.16 -5.88
N THR A 497 -5.43 10.70 -5.97
CA THR A 497 -5.08 9.36 -6.48
C THR A 497 -3.96 8.73 -5.65
N VAL A 498 -3.93 7.40 -5.61
CA VAL A 498 -2.86 6.66 -4.91
C VAL A 498 -1.52 6.90 -5.60
N SER A 499 -1.47 6.99 -6.94
CA SER A 499 -0.21 7.27 -7.66
C SER A 499 0.42 8.60 -7.27
N GLU A 500 -0.37 9.67 -7.17
CA GLU A 500 0.14 10.98 -6.72
C GLU A 500 0.52 10.97 -5.23
N ALA A 501 -0.21 10.23 -4.39
CA ALA A 501 0.14 10.06 -2.99
C ALA A 501 1.50 9.33 -2.83
N LEU A 502 1.76 8.28 -3.63
CA LEU A 502 3.05 7.60 -3.65
C LEU A 502 4.18 8.53 -4.12
N GLU A 503 3.90 9.43 -5.07
CA GLU A 503 4.88 10.44 -5.51
C GLU A 503 5.18 11.47 -4.41
N ALA A 504 4.16 11.94 -3.68
CA ALA A 504 4.35 12.82 -2.52
C ALA A 504 5.21 12.14 -1.44
N ALA A 505 4.95 10.87 -1.13
CA ALA A 505 5.77 10.07 -0.22
C ALA A 505 7.22 9.96 -0.70
N ARG A 506 7.43 9.68 -2.00
CA ARG A 506 8.77 9.56 -2.60
C ARG A 506 9.55 10.86 -2.44
N LEU A 507 8.96 12.00 -2.77
CA LEU A 507 9.60 13.32 -2.63
C LEU A 507 10.02 13.61 -1.19
N ALA A 508 9.16 13.32 -0.22
CA ALA A 508 9.49 13.49 1.20
C ALA A 508 10.65 12.58 1.62
N LYS A 509 10.61 11.28 1.26
CA LYS A 509 11.66 10.31 1.60
C LYS A 509 13.01 10.66 0.97
N GLU A 510 13.02 11.14 -0.28
CA GLU A 510 14.25 11.58 -0.95
C GLU A 510 14.87 12.82 -0.30
N ALA A 511 14.06 13.68 0.32
CA ALA A 511 14.52 14.79 1.14
C ALA A 511 14.94 14.39 2.56
N GLY A 512 14.92 13.10 2.89
CA GLY A 512 15.22 12.58 4.23
C GLY A 512 14.12 12.90 5.26
N TRP A 513 12.92 13.26 4.82
CA TRP A 513 11.81 13.55 5.71
C TRP A 513 11.12 12.28 6.18
N LYS A 514 10.49 12.39 7.35
CA LYS A 514 9.55 11.37 7.82
C LYS A 514 8.22 11.51 7.07
N VAL A 515 7.49 10.40 6.98
CA VAL A 515 6.14 10.36 6.42
C VAL A 515 5.19 9.83 7.49
N VAL A 516 4.10 10.56 7.68
CA VAL A 516 3.00 10.22 8.57
C VAL A 516 1.79 9.90 7.69
N VAL A 517 1.39 8.64 7.58
CA VAL A 517 0.14 8.33 6.87
C VAL A 517 -1.03 8.63 7.79
N SER A 518 -1.99 9.42 7.30
CA SER A 518 -3.07 9.95 8.13
C SER A 518 -4.45 9.57 7.62
N HIS A 519 -5.37 9.40 8.57
CA HIS A 519 -6.79 9.28 8.34
C HIS A 519 -7.43 10.67 8.01
N ARG A 520 -8.76 10.71 7.95
CA ARG A 520 -9.54 11.97 8.02
C ARG A 520 -10.60 11.87 9.11
N SER A 521 -11.13 13.00 9.57
CA SER A 521 -12.18 13.04 10.60
C SER A 521 -13.44 12.27 10.18
N GLY A 522 -13.87 12.35 8.92
CA GLY A 522 -14.94 11.50 8.37
C GLY A 522 -14.37 10.25 7.70
N GLU A 523 -14.09 9.21 8.47
CA GLU A 523 -13.56 7.95 7.93
C GLU A 523 -14.65 6.89 7.72
N THR A 524 -14.27 5.78 7.12
CA THR A 524 -15.05 4.59 6.86
C THR A 524 -14.34 3.39 7.49
N ASP A 525 -14.91 2.19 7.39
CA ASP A 525 -14.24 0.95 7.80
C ASP A 525 -13.12 0.49 6.84
N ASP A 526 -12.88 1.25 5.76
CA ASP A 526 -11.83 0.97 4.78
C ASP A 526 -10.42 1.09 5.38
N SER A 527 -9.63 0.01 5.39
CA SER A 527 -8.30 0.00 6.00
C SER A 527 -7.14 0.27 5.03
N PHE A 528 -7.37 0.86 3.85
CA PHE A 528 -6.35 1.04 2.80
C PHE A 528 -5.09 1.75 3.29
N ILE A 529 -5.25 2.78 4.12
CA ILE A 529 -4.13 3.57 4.63
C ILE A 529 -3.17 2.76 5.51
N SER A 530 -3.61 1.64 6.07
CA SER A 530 -2.74 0.70 6.80
C SER A 530 -1.75 0.00 5.86
N ASP A 531 -2.23 -0.53 4.74
CA ASP A 531 -1.38 -1.12 3.71
C ASP A 531 -0.47 -0.06 3.07
N LEU A 532 -0.97 1.16 2.88
CA LEU A 532 -0.18 2.28 2.38
C LEU A 532 0.97 2.64 3.31
N ALA A 533 0.71 2.77 4.61
CA ALA A 533 1.73 3.10 5.61
C ALA A 533 2.88 2.08 5.62
N VAL A 534 2.55 0.79 5.56
CA VAL A 534 3.57 -0.27 5.48
C VAL A 534 4.29 -0.23 4.13
N GLY A 535 3.54 -0.14 3.02
CA GLY A 535 4.10 -0.20 1.67
C GLY A 535 5.11 0.90 1.36
N ILE A 536 4.86 2.13 1.84
CA ILE A 536 5.79 3.26 1.68
C ILE A 536 6.86 3.34 2.78
N GLY A 537 6.80 2.45 3.78
CA GLY A 537 7.70 2.47 4.93
C GLY A 537 7.55 3.75 5.75
N ALA A 538 6.33 4.19 6.02
CA ALA A 538 6.04 5.37 6.82
C ALA A 538 6.55 5.22 8.26
N GLU A 539 7.11 6.28 8.82
CA GLU A 539 7.56 6.31 10.22
C GLU A 539 6.38 6.28 11.19
N TYR A 540 5.30 6.97 10.82
CA TYR A 540 4.14 7.14 11.68
C TYR A 540 2.82 6.84 10.95
N ALA A 541 1.82 6.42 11.72
CA ALA A 541 0.43 6.30 11.28
C ALA A 541 -0.48 7.07 12.24
N LYS A 542 -1.06 8.19 11.77
CA LYS A 542 -2.06 8.98 12.51
C LYS A 542 -3.46 8.45 12.14
N ILE A 543 -3.89 7.43 12.88
CA ILE A 543 -5.12 6.66 12.58
C ILE A 543 -6.20 6.79 13.67
N GLY A 544 -6.06 7.77 14.57
CA GLY A 544 -7.02 8.09 15.62
C GLY A 544 -6.81 7.29 16.91
N ALA A 545 -7.74 7.45 17.84
CA ALA A 545 -7.74 6.73 19.11
C ALA A 545 -7.94 5.21 18.90
N PRO A 546 -7.62 4.36 19.88
CA PRO A 546 -7.96 2.93 19.86
C PRO A 546 -9.46 2.70 20.14
N ALA A 547 -10.34 3.55 19.59
CA ALA A 547 -11.78 3.53 19.77
C ALA A 547 -12.48 3.91 18.46
N ARG A 548 -13.74 3.46 18.31
CA ARG A 548 -14.56 3.57 17.08
C ARG A 548 -14.09 2.64 15.94
N GLY A 549 -15.03 2.06 15.21
CA GLY A 549 -14.76 0.99 14.23
C GLY A 549 -13.94 1.44 13.02
N GLU A 550 -14.17 2.66 12.56
CA GLU A 550 -13.45 3.28 11.45
C GLU A 550 -11.97 3.56 11.78
N ARG A 551 -11.60 3.63 13.07
CA ARG A 551 -10.21 3.78 13.54
C ARG A 551 -9.59 2.42 13.81
N THR A 552 -10.27 1.60 14.63
CA THR A 552 -9.76 0.28 15.04
C THR A 552 -9.63 -0.69 13.86
N SER A 553 -10.39 -0.52 12.77
CA SER A 553 -10.17 -1.26 11.52
C SER A 553 -8.74 -1.13 10.97
N LYS A 554 -8.09 0.03 11.14
CA LYS A 554 -6.72 0.29 10.69
C LYS A 554 -5.70 -0.34 11.63
N TYR A 555 -5.87 -0.17 12.94
CA TYR A 555 -5.06 -0.87 13.94
C TYR A 555 -5.09 -2.38 13.70
N ASN A 556 -6.29 -2.95 13.53
CA ASN A 556 -6.48 -4.38 13.28
C ASN A 556 -5.90 -4.81 11.93
N ARG A 557 -5.90 -3.96 10.91
CA ARG A 557 -5.23 -4.27 9.63
C ARG A 557 -3.72 -4.28 9.80
N LEU A 558 -3.13 -3.32 10.50
CA LEU A 558 -1.69 -3.28 10.79
C LEU A 558 -1.24 -4.48 11.63
N LEU A 559 -2.02 -4.90 12.63
CA LEU A 559 -1.75 -6.14 13.39
C LEU A 559 -1.71 -7.38 12.50
N ARG A 560 -2.66 -7.52 11.55
CA ARG A 560 -2.67 -8.63 10.58
C ARG A 560 -1.49 -8.56 9.61
N ILE A 561 -1.05 -7.37 9.22
CA ILE A 561 0.14 -7.21 8.38
C ILE A 561 1.40 -7.61 9.15
N GLU A 562 1.54 -7.15 10.41
CA GLU A 562 2.66 -7.52 11.26
C GLU A 562 2.78 -9.03 11.45
N ASP A 563 1.66 -9.72 11.74
CA ASP A 563 1.62 -11.17 11.86
C ASP A 563 2.09 -11.87 10.58
N GLY A 564 1.58 -11.43 9.43
CA GLY A 564 1.96 -11.95 8.11
C GLY A 564 3.40 -11.65 7.67
N LEU A 565 4.10 -10.71 8.32
CA LEU A 565 5.53 -10.42 8.08
C LEU A 565 6.47 -11.22 9.00
N ARG A 566 5.95 -11.77 10.10
CA ARG A 566 6.72 -12.62 11.03
C ARG A 566 6.82 -14.07 10.55
N GLY A 567 5.82 -14.54 9.81
CA GLY A 567 5.85 -15.82 9.06
C GLY A 567 6.70 -15.74 7.80
#